data_AF-Q7Z1U1-F1
#
_entry.id   AF-Q7Z1U1-F1
#
_cell.length_a   1.000
_cell.length_b   1.000
_cell.length_c   1.000
_cell.angle_alpha   90.00
_cell.angle_beta   90.00
_cell.angle_gamma   90.00
#
_symmetry.space_group_name_H-M   'P 1'
#
loop_
_entity.id
_entity.type
_entity.pdbx_description
1 polymer ?
#
loop_
_entity_poly.entity_id
_entity_poly.type
_entity_poly.pdbx_seq_one_letter_code
_entity_poly.pdbx_strand_id
1 'polypeptide(L)'
;GDGTAGSSWSKRWDQIYMRYSKYIEDAKRNRKAGTKNCGTSSGANSGVTTTENKCVQSDIDSFFKHLIDIGLTTPSSYLSIVLDDNICGEDNAPWTTYTTYTTTKNCDKERDKSK
;
A
#
# COMPACT_ATOMS: atom_id res chain seq x y z
N GLY A 1 -13.94 -12.07 -14.38
CA GLY A 1 -12.57 -11.58 -14.17
C GLY A 1 -11.91 -12.50 -13.18
N ASP A 2 -10.70 -12.92 -13.47
CA ASP A 2 -9.95 -13.86 -12.63
C ASP A 2 -9.32 -13.13 -11.42
N GLY A 3 -8.85 -13.89 -10.42
CA GLY A 3 -8.03 -13.36 -9.33
C GLY A 3 -8.75 -12.98 -8.02
N THR A 4 -10.09 -12.91 -7.97
CA THR A 4 -10.82 -12.57 -6.73
C THR A 4 -11.47 -13.77 -6.03
N ALA A 5 -11.26 -14.98 -6.55
CA ALA A 5 -11.91 -16.21 -6.09
C ALA A 5 -13.45 -16.06 -5.98
N GLY A 6 -14.07 -15.44 -6.98
CA GLY A 6 -15.53 -15.27 -7.08
C GLY A 6 -16.12 -14.12 -6.27
N SER A 7 -15.32 -13.27 -5.60
CA SER A 7 -15.84 -12.07 -4.94
C SER A 7 -15.74 -10.82 -5.82
N SER A 8 -16.47 -9.76 -5.47
CA SER A 8 -16.24 -8.45 -6.09
C SER A 8 -14.83 -7.93 -5.79
N TRP A 9 -14.26 -7.15 -6.71
CA TRP A 9 -13.00 -6.44 -6.52
C TRP A 9 -13.09 -5.44 -5.36
N SER A 10 -14.22 -4.73 -5.23
CA SER A 10 -14.46 -3.79 -4.12
C SER A 10 -14.32 -4.46 -2.76
N LYS A 11 -14.88 -5.67 -2.59
CA LYS A 11 -14.75 -6.44 -1.33
C LYS A 11 -13.30 -6.82 -1.04
N ARG A 12 -12.49 -7.12 -2.07
CA ARG A 12 -11.06 -7.43 -1.90
C ARG A 12 -10.25 -6.17 -1.58
N TRP A 13 -10.58 -5.06 -2.23
CA TRP A 13 -9.98 -3.77 -1.96
C TRP A 13 -10.21 -3.34 -0.50
N ASP A 14 -11.42 -3.50 0.03
CA ASP A 14 -11.73 -3.23 1.43
C ASP A 14 -10.88 -4.09 2.38
N GLN A 15 -10.71 -5.38 2.07
CA GLN A 15 -9.86 -6.28 2.87
C GLN A 15 -8.40 -5.85 2.87
N ILE A 16 -7.88 -5.41 1.71
CA ILE A 16 -6.52 -4.88 1.58
C ILE A 16 -6.38 -3.60 2.40
N TYR A 17 -7.34 -2.68 2.28
CA TYR A 17 -7.34 -1.41 2.98
C TYR A 17 -7.34 -1.60 4.50
N MET A 18 -8.19 -2.50 5.02
CA MET A 18 -8.24 -2.82 6.44
C MET A 18 -6.92 -3.42 6.93
N ARG A 19 -6.32 -4.33 6.18
CA ARG A 19 -5.06 -4.97 6.56
C ARG A 19 -3.88 -4.00 6.52
N TYR A 20 -3.81 -3.15 5.50
CA TYR A 20 -2.81 -2.10 5.39
C TYR A 20 -2.92 -1.11 6.55
N SER A 21 -4.14 -0.65 6.84
CA SER A 21 -4.42 0.25 7.97
C SER A 21 -3.99 -0.36 9.30
N LYS A 22 -4.22 -1.65 9.50
CA LYS A 22 -3.73 -2.36 10.69
C LYS A 22 -2.21 -2.31 10.81
N TYR A 23 -1.47 -2.55 9.72
CA TYR A 23 0.00 -2.50 9.74
C TYR A 23 0.54 -1.09 10.00
N ILE A 24 -0.11 -0.06 9.46
CA ILE A 24 0.19 1.34 9.77
C ILE A 24 0.05 1.60 11.27
N GLU A 25 -1.06 1.19 11.88
CA GLU A 25 -1.29 1.40 13.32
C GLU A 25 -0.34 0.59 14.22
N ASP A 26 -0.01 -0.64 13.83
CA ASP A 26 0.98 -1.45 14.55
C ASP A 26 2.38 -0.81 14.51
N ALA A 27 2.82 -0.34 13.33
CA ALA A 27 4.10 0.35 13.15
C ALA A 27 4.19 1.68 13.91
N LYS A 28 3.07 2.43 14.02
CA LYS A 28 2.99 3.63 14.85
C LYS A 28 3.21 3.30 16.33
N ARG A 29 2.58 2.23 16.83
CA ARG A 29 2.68 1.83 18.24
C ARG A 29 4.02 1.18 18.60
N ASN A 30 4.68 0.53 17.65
CA ASN A 30 5.97 -0.10 17.90
C ASN A 30 7.09 0.95 18.00
N ARG A 31 7.56 1.20 19.23
CA ARG A 31 8.68 2.12 19.54
C ARG A 31 10.06 1.56 19.16
N LYS A 32 10.18 0.26 18.88
CA LYS A 32 11.44 -0.39 18.50
C LYS A 32 11.65 -0.43 16.99
N ALA A 33 10.58 -0.26 16.22
CA ALA A 33 10.60 -0.17 14.77
C ALA A 33 11.18 1.17 14.30
N GLY A 34 11.78 1.18 13.11
CA GLY A 34 12.34 2.37 12.47
C GLY A 34 13.65 2.07 11.76
N THR A 35 14.69 2.83 12.10
CA THR A 35 16.01 2.69 11.48
C THR A 35 17.02 2.06 12.44
N LYS A 36 18.03 1.39 11.87
CA LYS A 36 19.21 0.88 12.55
C LYS A 36 20.46 1.37 11.86
N ASN A 37 21.57 1.43 12.58
CA ASN A 37 22.87 1.70 11.99
C ASN A 37 23.26 0.53 11.06
N CYS A 38 23.55 0.83 9.79
CA CYS A 38 23.91 -0.19 8.79
C CYS A 38 25.41 -0.26 8.50
N GLY A 39 26.24 0.20 9.45
CA GLY A 39 27.69 0.12 9.41
C GLY A 39 28.36 1.48 9.25
N THR A 40 29.65 1.53 9.55
CA THR A 40 30.52 2.68 9.28
C THR A 40 30.69 2.79 7.76
N SER A 41 30.39 3.95 7.17
CA SER A 41 30.72 4.21 5.77
C SER A 41 32.22 3.95 5.55
N SER A 42 32.54 2.85 4.87
CA SER A 42 33.91 2.57 4.44
C SER A 42 34.30 3.61 3.40
N GLY A 43 35.19 4.51 3.81
CA GLY A 43 35.99 5.45 3.01
C GLY A 43 35.58 5.67 1.56
N ALA A 44 34.90 6.79 1.31
CA ALA A 44 35.10 7.56 0.10
C ALA A 44 35.15 9.03 0.52
N ASN A 45 36.10 9.79 -0.02
CA ASN A 45 36.33 11.21 0.22
C ASN A 45 35.10 12.06 -0.15
N SER A 46 34.06 12.02 0.67
CA SER A 46 32.93 12.93 0.59
C SER A 46 32.80 13.52 1.99
N GLY A 47 33.12 14.81 2.13
CA GLY A 47 33.13 15.58 3.38
C GLY A 47 31.75 15.75 4.03
N VAL A 48 30.88 14.76 3.89
CA VAL A 48 29.62 14.65 4.60
C VAL A 48 29.97 14.22 6.03
N THR A 49 29.95 15.21 6.92
CA THR A 49 30.02 15.07 8.37
C THR A 49 29.19 13.88 8.85
N THR A 50 29.75 13.13 9.81
CA THR A 50 29.27 11.93 10.52
C THR A 50 27.76 11.89 10.82
N THR A 51 26.94 11.79 9.78
CA THR A 51 25.54 11.41 9.89
C THR A 51 25.57 9.90 9.94
N GLU A 52 25.17 9.33 11.08
CA GLU A 52 25.03 7.88 11.22
C GLU A 52 24.25 7.34 10.02
N ASN A 53 24.84 6.43 9.24
CA ASN A 53 24.15 5.76 8.14
C ASN A 53 23.04 4.89 8.73
N LYS A 54 21.83 5.45 8.74
CA LYS A 54 20.62 4.81 9.24
C LYS A 54 19.91 4.14 8.08
N CYS A 55 19.75 2.83 8.17
CA CYS A 55 18.96 2.04 7.24
C CYS A 55 17.66 1.58 7.92
N VAL A 56 16.59 1.43 7.14
CA VAL A 56 15.35 0.84 7.64
C VAL A 56 15.64 -0.58 8.13
N GLN A 57 15.12 -0.95 9.30
CA GLN A 57 15.27 -2.32 9.78
C GLN A 57 14.47 -3.27 8.87
N SER A 58 14.97 -4.50 8.71
CA SER A 58 14.39 -5.51 7.81
C SER A 58 13.21 -6.24 8.46
N ASP A 59 12.26 -5.49 9.01
CA ASP A 59 11.03 -6.00 9.61
C ASP A 59 9.83 -5.19 9.11
N ILE A 60 8.65 -5.80 9.20
CA ILE A 60 7.41 -5.25 8.65
C ILE A 60 7.09 -3.90 9.29
N ASP A 61 7.21 -3.79 10.61
CA ASP A 61 6.85 -2.56 11.32
C ASP A 61 7.78 -1.42 10.93
N SER A 62 9.08 -1.68 10.76
CA SER A 62 10.06 -0.69 10.32
C SER A 62 9.83 -0.23 8.88
N PHE A 63 9.46 -1.14 7.98
CA PHE A 63 9.04 -0.78 6.62
C PHE A 63 7.81 0.13 6.64
N PHE A 64 6.75 -0.25 7.36
CA PHE A 64 5.54 0.58 7.45
C PHE A 64 5.79 1.91 8.18
N LYS A 65 6.71 1.95 9.14
CA LYS A 65 7.14 3.20 9.79
C LYS A 65 7.81 4.14 8.79
N HIS A 66 8.68 3.60 7.95
CA HIS A 66 9.25 4.37 6.85
C HIS A 66 8.16 4.89 5.89
N LEU A 67 7.19 4.05 5.50
CA LEU A 67 6.06 4.49 4.67
C LEU A 67 5.26 5.62 5.32
N ILE A 68 5.05 5.59 6.64
CA ILE A 68 4.41 6.67 7.39
C ILE A 68 5.23 7.95 7.32
N ASP A 69 6.55 7.86 7.51
CA ASP A 69 7.46 9.02 7.50
C ASP A 69 7.47 9.74 6.14
N ILE A 70 7.28 9.00 5.04
CA ILE A 70 7.16 9.56 3.67
C ILE A 70 5.70 9.85 3.26
N GLY A 71 4.73 9.67 4.15
CA GLY A 71 3.32 10.02 3.94
C GLY A 71 2.47 8.96 3.21
N LEU A 72 2.99 7.76 2.95
CA LEU A 72 2.30 6.67 2.24
C LEU A 72 1.46 5.81 3.17
N THR A 73 0.48 6.44 3.81
CA THR A 73 -0.36 5.80 4.84
C THR A 73 -1.57 5.04 4.29
N THR A 74 -1.79 5.07 2.97
CA THR A 74 -2.86 4.30 2.31
C THR A 74 -2.32 3.38 1.22
N PRO A 75 -3.00 2.26 0.90
CA PRO A 75 -2.64 1.43 -0.24
C PRO A 75 -2.63 2.21 -1.55
N SER A 76 -3.59 3.13 -1.75
CA SER A 76 -3.67 4.00 -2.92
C SER A 76 -2.42 4.88 -3.09
N SER A 77 -1.99 5.56 -2.03
CA SER A 77 -0.77 6.38 -2.07
C SER A 77 0.48 5.56 -2.38
N TYR A 78 0.55 4.33 -1.85
CA TYR A 78 1.66 3.42 -2.12
C TYR A 78 1.67 2.96 -3.60
N LEU A 79 0.52 2.50 -4.11
CA LEU A 79 0.41 2.07 -5.51
C LEU A 79 0.70 3.20 -6.50
N SER A 80 0.33 4.44 -6.16
CA SER A 80 0.61 5.61 -6.99
C SER A 80 2.10 5.91 -7.19
N ILE A 81 2.99 5.34 -6.36
CA ILE A 81 4.44 5.52 -6.46
C ILE A 81 5.11 4.26 -7.00
N VAL A 82 4.58 3.07 -6.67
CA VAL A 82 5.17 1.80 -7.10
C VAL A 82 4.81 1.45 -8.54
N LEU A 83 3.64 1.88 -9.00
CA LEU A 83 3.22 1.68 -10.37
C LEU A 83 3.73 2.85 -11.21
N ASP A 84 4.97 2.71 -11.68
CA ASP A 84 5.56 3.62 -12.65
C ASP A 84 4.80 3.57 -13.99
N ASP A 85 4.91 4.64 -14.77
CA ASP A 85 4.41 4.76 -16.14
C ASP A 85 2.89 4.61 -16.35
N ASN A 86 2.08 4.74 -15.29
CA ASN A 86 0.60 4.69 -15.36
C ASN A 86 0.05 3.51 -16.17
N ILE A 87 0.73 2.36 -16.13
CA ILE A 87 0.44 1.17 -16.95
C ILE A 87 -0.92 0.50 -16.66
N CYS A 88 -1.71 1.05 -15.74
CA CYS A 88 -3.04 0.53 -15.39
C CYS A 88 -4.09 1.08 -16.37
N GLY A 89 -4.23 0.39 -17.50
CA GLY A 89 -5.11 0.84 -18.59
C GLY A 89 -4.44 1.89 -19.47
N GLU A 90 -5.14 2.32 -20.52
CA GLU A 90 -4.64 3.30 -21.49
C GLU A 90 -5.04 4.75 -21.14
N ASP A 91 -5.90 4.93 -20.15
CA ASP A 91 -6.53 6.21 -19.79
C ASP A 91 -5.74 7.01 -18.74
N ASN A 92 -4.58 6.52 -18.29
CA ASN A 92 -3.75 7.14 -17.26
C ASN A 92 -4.54 7.48 -15.98
N ALA A 93 -5.48 6.62 -15.58
CA ALA A 93 -6.31 6.86 -14.42
C ALA A 93 -5.47 6.90 -13.12
N PRO A 94 -5.65 7.93 -12.27
CA PRO A 94 -4.89 8.06 -11.02
C PRO A 94 -5.41 7.12 -9.93
N TRP A 95 -4.50 6.47 -9.21
CA TRP A 95 -4.81 5.60 -8.06
C TRP A 95 -5.26 6.34 -6.79
N THR A 96 -5.10 7.65 -6.76
CA THR A 96 -5.43 8.52 -5.63
C THR A 96 -6.88 9.04 -5.68
N THR A 97 -7.58 8.86 -6.79
CA THR A 97 -8.95 9.39 -6.98
C THR A 97 -9.98 8.33 -6.67
N TYR A 98 -10.92 8.66 -5.77
CA TYR A 98 -12.05 7.79 -5.45
C TYR A 98 -13.23 8.09 -6.36
N THR A 99 -13.72 7.06 -7.04
CA THR A 99 -14.94 7.13 -7.85
C THR A 99 -16.03 6.31 -7.19
N THR A 100 -17.20 6.92 -6.97
CA THR A 100 -18.37 6.23 -6.45
C THR A 100 -19.33 5.95 -7.59
N TYR A 101 -19.62 4.67 -7.83
CA TYR A 101 -20.66 4.25 -8.77
C TYR A 101 -21.97 4.03 -8.02
N THR A 102 -23.09 4.36 -8.66
CA THR A 102 -24.39 3.93 -8.18
C THR A 102 -24.55 2.43 -8.46
N THR A 103 -24.97 1.65 -7.47
CA THR A 103 -25.29 0.25 -7.69
C THR A 103 -26.51 0.16 -8.61
N THR A 104 -26.30 -0.11 -9.90
CA THR A 104 -27.37 -0.66 -10.74
C THR A 104 -27.66 -2.05 -10.20
N LYS A 105 -28.88 -2.25 -9.68
CA LYS A 105 -29.37 -3.56 -9.25
C LYS A 105 -29.27 -4.56 -10.40
N ASN A 106 -28.16 -5.27 -10.51
CA ASN A 106 -28.17 -6.64 -11.00
C ASN A 106 -28.54 -7.55 -9.82
N CYS A 107 -29.69 -7.26 -9.19
CA CYS A 107 -30.35 -8.21 -8.31
C CYS A 107 -31.09 -9.18 -9.25
N ASP A 108 -30.52 -10.35 -9.45
CA ASP A 108 -31.21 -11.61 -9.74
C ASP A 108 -32.54 -11.49 -10.52
N LYS A 109 -32.46 -11.14 -11.81
CA LYS A 109 -33.48 -11.62 -12.76
C LYS A 109 -33.08 -13.04 -13.14
N GLU A 110 -33.95 -13.99 -12.82
CA GLU A 110 -33.86 -15.44 -13.05
C GLU A 110 -33.52 -16.28 -11.80
N ARG A 111 -34.43 -16.25 -10.81
CA ARG A 111 -34.78 -17.48 -10.08
C ARG A 111 -36.30 -17.69 -10.02
N ASP A 112 -36.95 -17.51 -11.16
CA ASP A 112 -38.29 -18.03 -11.44
C ASP A 112 -38.26 -18.78 -12.78
N LYS A 113 -37.61 -19.95 -12.80
CA LYS A 113 -37.83 -20.95 -13.84
C LYS A 113 -37.85 -22.36 -13.22
N SER A 114 -39.05 -22.94 -13.22
CA SER A 114 -39.41 -24.35 -12.97
C SER A 114 -39.22 -24.85 -11.52
N LYS A 115 -40.21 -25.50 -10.89
CA LYS A 115 -41.31 -26.34 -11.37
C LYS A 115 -42.46 -26.33 -10.36
#